data_AF-A0A8S3JTM5-F1
#
_entry.id   AF-A0A8S3JTM5-F1
#
_cell.length_a   1.000
_cell.length_b   1.000
_cell.length_c   1.000
_cell.angle_alpha   90.00
_cell.angle_beta   90.00
_cell.angle_gamma   90.00
#
_symmetry.space_group_name_H-M   'P 1'
#
loop_
_entity.id
_entity.type
_entity.pdbx_description
1 polymer ?
#
loop_
_entity_poly.entity_id
_entity_poly.type
_entity_poly.pdbx_seq_one_letter_code
_entity_poly.pdbx_strand_id
1 'polypeptide(L)'
;ELDDKLFIIHSLLNIIWATGFLIFWRRRQAELAYEWNTLDMEQLEDTRATYKGQLRRSPVTNKYAPYYPAWKRLLFRLLVTMPMLIFNLVLVSFCILIIFRFQAWIDRQLKLGHLPSLMSLTQLLPKILLALVTTVFDDVYKRVCRWLTDKG
;
A
#
# COMPACT_ATOMS: atom_id res chain seq x y z
N GLU A 1 -8.67 35.89 0.40
CA GLU A 1 -7.40 36.43 -0.11
C GLU A 1 -6.18 36.05 0.73
N LEU A 2 -6.08 36.41 2.02
CA LEU A 2 -4.91 36.04 2.84
C LEU A 2 -4.82 34.53 3.08
N ASP A 3 -5.96 33.87 3.38
CA ASP A 3 -6.04 32.43 3.59
C ASP A 3 -5.65 31.63 2.33
N ASP A 4 -6.10 32.10 1.16
CA ASP A 4 -5.77 31.48 -0.13
C ASP A 4 -4.26 31.55 -0.40
N LYS A 5 -3.65 32.71 -0.12
CA LYS A 5 -2.20 32.90 -0.25
C LYS A 5 -1.43 32.02 0.72
N LEU A 6 -1.87 31.91 1.97
CA LEU A 6 -1.24 31.06 2.98
C LEU A 6 -1.31 29.57 2.58
N PHE A 7 -2.44 29.12 2.05
CA PHE A 7 -2.62 27.74 1.59
C PHE A 7 -1.67 27.40 0.43
N ILE A 8 -1.52 28.31 -0.54
CA ILE A 8 -0.58 28.14 -1.66
C ILE A 8 0.85 28.04 -1.15
N ILE A 9 1.27 28.95 -0.26
CA ILE A 9 2.64 28.95 0.31
C ILE A 9 2.90 27.67 1.09
N HIS A 10 1.94 27.24 1.93
CA HIS A 10 2.04 25.99 2.69
C HIS A 10 2.16 24.77 1.78
N SER A 11 1.37 24.73 0.69
CA SER A 11 1.40 23.63 -0.28
C SER A 11 2.75 23.56 -1.01
N LEU A 12 3.30 24.70 -1.44
CA LEU A 12 4.62 24.77 -2.06
C LEU A 12 5.72 24.30 -1.11
N LEU A 13 5.69 24.77 0.14
CA LEU A 13 6.63 24.33 1.17
C LEU A 13 6.53 22.82 1.41
N ASN A 14 5.32 22.26 1.48
CA ASN A 14 5.11 20.84 1.68
C ASN A 14 5.68 20.00 0.53
N ILE A 15 5.45 20.41 -0.73
CA ILE A 15 5.99 19.74 -1.92
C ILE A 15 7.52 19.78 -1.93
N ILE A 16 8.10 20.95 -1.65
CA ILE A 16 9.56 21.13 -1.57
C ILE A 16 10.14 20.26 -0.46
N TRP A 17 9.52 20.27 0.72
CA TRP A 17 9.95 19.47 1.87
C TRP A 17 9.86 17.98 1.60
N ALA A 18 8.72 17.49 1.06
CA ALA A 18 8.53 16.08 0.74
C ALA A 18 9.54 15.58 -0.30
N THR A 19 9.75 16.37 -1.36
CA THR A 19 10.73 16.03 -2.41
C THR A 19 12.16 16.06 -1.86
N GLY A 20 12.51 17.10 -1.10
CA GLY A 20 13.82 17.25 -0.47
C GLY A 20 14.11 16.11 0.51
N PHE A 21 13.13 15.76 1.33
CA PHE A 21 13.21 14.62 2.26
C PHE A 21 13.45 13.31 1.52
N LEU A 22 12.71 13.03 0.43
CA LEU A 22 12.92 11.81 -0.36
C LEU A 22 14.31 11.75 -0.99
N ILE A 23 14.82 12.86 -1.52
CA ILE A 23 16.18 12.93 -2.09
C ILE A 23 17.22 12.70 -1.00
N PHE A 24 17.09 13.41 0.12
CA PHE A 24 18.00 13.27 1.25
C PHE A 24 17.99 11.86 1.82
N TRP A 25 16.80 11.28 2.01
CA TRP A 25 16.65 9.92 2.51
C TRP A 25 17.29 8.89 1.59
N ARG A 26 17.10 9.01 0.27
CA ARG A 26 17.74 8.13 -0.71
C ARG A 26 19.27 8.19 -0.64
N ARG A 27 19.85 9.37 -0.41
CA ARG A 27 21.30 9.52 -0.20
C ARG A 27 21.73 8.85 1.09
N ARG A 28 21.02 9.12 2.18
CA ARG A 28 21.30 8.52 3.50
C ARG A 28 21.20 6.99 3.49
N GLN A 29 20.23 6.42 2.76
CA GLN A 29 20.13 4.98 2.61
C GLN A 29 21.33 4.38 1.87
N ALA A 30 21.83 5.06 0.84
CA ALA A 30 23.03 4.61 0.12
C ALA A 30 24.29 4.72 0.98
N GLU A 31 24.45 5.80 1.74
CA GLU A 31 25.55 5.97 2.70
C GLU A 31 25.54 4.88 3.76
N LEU A 32 24.38 4.60 4.36
CA LEU A 32 24.22 3.52 5.34
C LEU A 32 24.52 2.13 4.74
N ALA A 33 24.05 1.87 3.52
CA ALA A 33 24.33 0.60 2.83
C ALA A 33 25.84 0.43 2.57
N TYR A 34 26.54 1.53 2.26
CA TYR A 34 27.99 1.54 2.08
C TYR A 34 28.73 1.36 3.41
N GLU A 35 28.38 2.11 4.46
CA GLU A 35 28.98 1.99 5.80
C GLU A 35 28.81 0.59 6.38
N TRP A 36 27.64 -0.02 6.20
CA TRP A 36 27.37 -1.38 6.66
C TRP A 36 27.93 -2.46 5.71
N ASN A 37 28.58 -2.07 4.61
CA ASN A 37 29.12 -2.97 3.59
C ASN A 37 28.07 -3.96 3.05
N THR A 38 26.81 -3.52 3.01
CA THR A 38 25.65 -4.31 2.54
C THR A 38 25.29 -4.02 1.08
N LEU A 39 26.00 -3.09 0.43
CA LEU A 39 25.72 -2.63 -0.93
C LEU A 39 25.70 -3.78 -1.97
N ASP A 40 26.60 -4.76 -1.85
CA ASP A 40 26.70 -5.91 -2.76
C ASP A 40 26.23 -7.24 -2.13
N MET A 41 25.72 -7.22 -0.90
CA MET A 41 25.30 -8.45 -0.20
C MET A 41 24.06 -9.09 -0.83
N GLU A 42 23.23 -8.33 -1.54
CA GLU A 42 22.05 -8.87 -2.25
C GLU A 42 22.44 -9.87 -3.37
N GLN A 43 23.64 -9.71 -3.96
CA GLN A 43 24.16 -10.66 -4.97
C GLN A 43 24.80 -11.91 -4.34
N LEU A 44 25.26 -11.78 -3.09
CA LEU A 44 25.88 -12.84 -2.31
C LEU A 44 24.87 -13.60 -1.43
N GLU A 45 23.61 -13.13 -1.38
CA GLU A 45 22.57 -13.74 -0.58
C GLU A 45 22.26 -15.15 -1.12
N ASP A 46 22.42 -16.16 -0.25
CA ASP A 46 22.14 -17.54 -0.62
C ASP A 46 20.66 -17.71 -1.00
N THR A 47 20.42 -18.62 -1.96
CA THR A 47 19.06 -18.88 -2.42
C THR A 47 18.23 -19.43 -1.25
N ARG A 48 17.11 -18.76 -0.91
CA ARG A 48 16.23 -19.18 0.20
C ARG A 48 15.97 -20.68 0.15
N ALA A 49 16.08 -21.36 1.29
CA ALA A 49 15.98 -22.82 1.39
C ALA A 49 14.67 -23.42 0.80
N THR A 50 13.60 -22.62 0.73
CA THR A 50 12.29 -23.03 0.20
C THR A 50 12.16 -22.84 -1.32
N TYR A 51 13.16 -22.28 -2.00
CA TYR A 51 13.07 -21.90 -3.41
C TYR A 51 13.15 -23.12 -4.35
N LYS A 52 12.03 -23.44 -4.99
CA LYS A 52 11.92 -24.56 -5.94
C LYS A 52 12.17 -24.05 -7.36
N GLY A 53 13.25 -24.50 -7.99
CA GLY A 53 13.57 -24.15 -9.39
C GLY A 53 14.38 -25.26 -10.06
N GLN A 54 14.43 -25.23 -11.40
CA GLN A 54 15.27 -26.17 -12.14
C GLN A 54 16.75 -25.81 -11.90
N LEU A 55 17.57 -26.81 -11.57
CA LEU A 55 19.00 -26.66 -11.37
C LEU A 55 19.64 -26.20 -12.67
N ARG A 56 20.14 -24.95 -12.70
CA ARG A 56 20.91 -24.40 -13.82
C ARG A 56 22.27 -23.96 -13.31
N ARG A 57 23.29 -24.14 -14.15
CA ARG A 57 24.64 -23.66 -13.88
C ARG A 57 24.67 -22.14 -14.01
N SER A 58 25.04 -21.43 -12.93
CA SER A 58 25.18 -19.98 -12.95
C SER A 58 26.35 -19.57 -13.86
N PRO A 59 26.17 -18.60 -14.79
CA PRO A 59 27.23 -18.16 -15.69
C PRO A 59 28.36 -17.38 -14.98
N VAL A 60 28.14 -16.92 -13.75
CA VAL A 60 29.11 -16.10 -12.99
C VAL A 60 29.81 -16.93 -11.92
N THR A 61 29.07 -17.76 -11.19
CA THR A 61 29.57 -18.49 -10.01
C THR A 61 29.90 -19.96 -10.29
N ASN A 62 29.53 -20.48 -11.46
CA ASN A 62 29.71 -21.88 -11.86
C ASN A 62 29.03 -22.94 -10.96
N LYS A 63 28.32 -22.51 -9.91
CA LYS A 63 27.55 -23.35 -8.99
C LYS A 63 26.18 -23.68 -9.60
N TYR A 64 25.66 -24.86 -9.26
CA TYR A 64 24.29 -25.23 -9.59
C TYR A 64 23.34 -24.49 -8.63
N ALA A 65 22.54 -23.58 -9.17
CA ALA A 65 21.52 -22.86 -8.42
C ALA A 65 20.16 -23.08 -9.08
N PRO A 66 19.07 -23.23 -8.31
CA PRO A 66 17.73 -23.24 -8.86
C PRO A 66 17.45 -21.90 -9.57
N TYR A 67 17.07 -21.94 -10.84
CA TYR A 67 16.75 -20.75 -11.64
C TYR A 67 15.25 -20.68 -11.95
N TYR A 68 14.63 -19.53 -11.66
CA TYR A 68 13.26 -19.23 -12.07
C TYR A 68 13.28 -17.96 -12.94
N PRO A 69 12.65 -17.97 -14.12
CA PRO A 69 12.66 -16.81 -15.01
C PRO A 69 11.97 -15.61 -14.35
N ALA A 70 12.71 -14.50 -14.21
CA ALA A 70 12.26 -13.29 -13.52
C ALA A 70 10.95 -12.73 -14.11
N TRP A 71 10.78 -12.83 -15.43
CA TRP A 71 9.55 -12.41 -16.11
C TRP A 71 8.32 -13.22 -15.67
N LYS A 72 8.41 -14.55 -15.50
CA LYS A 72 7.26 -15.35 -15.03
C LYS A 72 6.88 -14.99 -13.59
N ARG A 73 7.88 -14.69 -12.75
CA ARG A 73 7.65 -14.29 -11.35
C ARG A 73 7.00 -12.92 -11.27
N LEU A 74 7.47 -11.99 -12.09
CA LEU A 74 6.90 -10.65 -12.20
C LEU A 74 5.48 -10.70 -12.77
N LEU A 75 5.25 -11.51 -13.82
CA LEU A 75 3.93 -11.67 -14.42
C LEU A 75 2.93 -12.26 -13.42
N PHE A 76 3.31 -13.32 -12.70
CA PHE A 76 2.44 -13.93 -11.68
C PHE A 76 2.15 -12.97 -10.53
N ARG A 77 3.16 -12.20 -10.08
CA ARG A 77 2.98 -11.17 -9.05
C ARG A 77 2.07 -10.05 -9.54
N LEU A 78 2.31 -9.49 -10.72
CA LEU A 78 1.49 -8.43 -11.30
C LEU A 78 0.05 -8.91 -11.53
N LEU A 79 -0.13 -10.09 -12.12
CA LEU A 79 -1.44 -10.64 -12.44
C LEU A 79 -2.28 -10.95 -11.20
N VAL A 80 -1.67 -11.11 -10.02
CA VAL A 80 -2.41 -11.38 -8.78
C VAL A 80 -2.54 -10.14 -7.91
N THR A 81 -1.49 -9.33 -7.79
CA THR A 81 -1.53 -8.08 -7.01
C THR A 81 -2.42 -7.04 -7.66
N MET A 82 -2.37 -6.87 -8.99
CA MET A 82 -3.17 -5.86 -9.69
C MET A 82 -4.69 -6.06 -9.56
N PRO A 83 -5.29 -7.22 -9.85
CA PRO A 83 -6.74 -7.38 -9.71
C PRO A 83 -7.19 -7.25 -8.26
N MET A 84 -6.36 -7.66 -7.30
CA MET A 84 -6.66 -7.51 -5.87
C MET A 84 -6.67 -6.04 -5.44
N LEU A 85 -5.72 -5.23 -5.92
CA LEU A 85 -5.71 -3.80 -5.71
C LEU A 85 -6.92 -3.11 -6.35
N ILE A 86 -7.25 -3.47 -7.59
CA ILE A 86 -8.43 -2.93 -8.30
C ILE A 86 -9.71 -3.30 -7.54
N PHE A 87 -9.84 -4.56 -7.12
CA PHE A 87 -11.00 -5.01 -6.35
C PHE A 87 -11.14 -4.24 -5.03
N ASN A 88 -10.04 -4.06 -4.29
CA ASN A 88 -10.05 -3.27 -3.06
C ASN A 88 -10.46 -1.81 -3.32
N LEU A 89 -9.91 -1.20 -4.36
CA LEU A 89 -10.22 0.17 -4.74
C LEU A 89 -11.72 0.33 -5.04
N VAL A 90 -12.27 -0.57 -5.85
CA VAL A 90 -13.71 -0.59 -6.20
C VAL A 90 -14.56 -0.80 -4.95
N LEU A 91 -14.19 -1.72 -4.06
CA LEU A 91 -14.92 -2.01 -2.83
C LEU A 91 -14.96 -0.78 -1.90
N VAL A 92 -13.81 -0.16 -1.63
CA VAL A 92 -13.71 1.05 -0.80
C VAL A 92 -14.49 2.20 -1.43
N SER A 93 -14.37 2.42 -2.74
CA SER A 93 -15.17 3.41 -3.46
C SER A 93 -16.67 3.16 -3.30
N PHE A 94 -17.11 1.90 -3.43
CA PHE A 94 -18.52 1.53 -3.26
C PHE A 94 -19.00 1.78 -1.82
N CYS A 95 -18.22 1.40 -0.82
CA CYS A 95 -18.52 1.67 0.59
C CYS A 95 -18.64 3.18 0.85
N ILE A 96 -17.71 4.00 0.36
CA ILE A 96 -17.77 5.46 0.49
C ILE A 96 -19.05 6.02 -0.14
N LEU A 97 -19.47 5.52 -1.31
CA LEU A 97 -20.71 5.96 -1.96
C LEU A 97 -21.96 5.60 -1.15
N ILE A 98 -22.02 4.40 -0.56
CA ILE A 98 -23.12 3.99 0.33
C ILE A 98 -23.17 4.92 1.54
N ILE A 99 -22.02 5.18 2.15
CA ILE A 99 -21.90 6.06 3.32
C ILE A 99 -22.38 7.47 2.96
N PHE A 100 -21.96 8.01 1.83
CA PHE A 100 -22.37 9.34 1.38
C PHE A 100 -23.89 9.41 1.12
N ARG A 101 -24.48 8.36 0.51
CA ARG A 101 -25.94 8.24 0.32
C ARG A 101 -26.67 8.19 1.65
N PHE A 102 -26.14 7.44 2.62
CA PHE A 102 -26.72 7.29 3.95
C PHE A 102 -26.63 8.60 4.75
N GLN A 103 -25.49 9.28 4.72
CA GLN A 103 -25.31 10.61 5.32
C GLN A 103 -26.29 11.63 4.71
N ALA A 104 -26.41 11.67 3.38
CA ALA A 104 -27.36 12.55 2.70
C ALA A 104 -28.84 12.20 2.99
N TRP A 105 -29.14 10.95 3.34
CA TRP A 105 -30.47 10.55 3.81
C TRP A 105 -30.72 11.03 5.24
N ILE A 106 -29.77 10.83 6.16
CA ILE A 106 -29.86 11.31 7.54
C ILE A 106 -29.98 12.84 7.59
N ASP A 107 -29.14 13.57 6.83
CA ASP A 107 -29.17 15.03 6.79
C ASP A 107 -30.52 15.57 6.27
N ARG A 108 -31.19 14.83 5.37
CA ARG A 108 -32.55 15.17 4.92
C ARG A 108 -33.59 14.94 6.00
N GLN A 109 -33.52 13.83 6.72
CA GLN A 109 -34.44 13.53 7.81
C GLN A 109 -34.26 14.51 8.98
N LEU A 110 -33.03 14.93 9.27
CA LEU A 110 -32.72 15.88 10.35
C LEU A 110 -33.29 17.28 10.08
N LYS A 111 -33.35 17.72 8.81
CA LYS A 111 -33.99 18.98 8.41
C LYS A 111 -35.51 18.99 8.63
N LEU A 112 -36.15 17.83 8.78
CA LEU A 112 -37.59 17.68 8.98
C LEU A 112 -38.01 17.56 10.46
N GLY A 113 -37.06 17.42 11.40
CA GLY A 113 -37.30 17.58 12.82
C GLY A 113 -37.16 16.29 13.66
N HIS A 114 -36.69 16.51 14.89
CA HIS A 114 -36.45 15.62 16.03
C HIS A 114 -35.06 14.95 16.18
N LEU A 115 -34.32 15.47 17.18
CA LEU A 115 -33.12 14.98 17.89
C LEU A 115 -31.72 15.48 17.41
N PRO A 116 -31.28 16.66 17.91
CA PRO A 116 -29.96 17.23 17.59
C PRO A 116 -28.76 16.59 18.35
N SER A 117 -28.96 15.76 19.39
CA SER A 117 -27.85 15.40 20.30
C SER A 117 -27.02 14.16 19.90
N LEU A 118 -27.48 13.33 18.95
CA LEU A 118 -26.76 12.11 18.49
C LEU A 118 -26.05 12.30 17.13
N MET A 119 -26.07 13.51 16.57
CA MET A 119 -25.61 13.84 15.22
C MET A 119 -24.15 13.41 14.95
N SER A 120 -23.25 13.67 15.91
CA SER A 120 -21.83 13.31 15.79
C SER A 120 -21.60 11.79 15.79
N LEU A 121 -22.39 11.03 16.57
CA LEU A 121 -22.26 9.58 16.65
C LEU A 121 -22.73 8.90 15.37
N THR A 122 -23.84 9.37 14.80
CA THR A 122 -24.38 8.85 13.52
C THR A 122 -23.49 9.16 12.32
N GLN A 123 -22.70 10.24 12.36
CA GLN A 123 -21.73 10.57 11.31
C GLN A 123 -20.39 9.83 11.45
N LEU A 124 -20.08 9.32 12.65
CA LEU A 124 -18.86 8.58 12.94
C LEU A 124 -19.00 7.09 12.61
N LEU A 125 -20.19 6.51 12.83
CA LEU A 125 -20.48 5.10 12.57
C LEU A 125 -20.11 4.62 11.15
N PRO A 126 -20.40 5.36 10.07
CA PRO A 126 -20.02 4.97 8.71
C PRO A 126 -18.48 4.96 8.51
N LYS A 127 -17.78 5.91 9.14
CA LYS A 127 -16.31 6.02 9.07
C LYS A 127 -15.64 4.87 9.83
N ILE A 128 -16.19 4.50 10.99
CA ILE A 128 -15.74 3.34 11.76
C ILE A 128 -15.95 2.05 10.96
N LEU A 129 -17.13 1.88 10.35
CA LEU A 129 -17.41 0.72 9.49
C LEU A 129 -16.46 0.63 8.30
N LEU A 130 -16.18 1.75 7.63
CA LEU A 130 -15.22 1.80 6.52
C LEU A 130 -13.81 1.43 6.97
N ALA A 131 -13.36 1.97 8.11
CA ALA A 131 -12.05 1.64 8.67
C ALA A 131 -11.97 0.16 9.02
N LEU A 132 -12.99 -0.41 9.66
CA LEU A 132 -13.05 -1.81 10.04
C LEU A 132 -13.01 -2.74 8.82
N VAL A 133 -13.80 -2.45 7.78
CA VAL A 133 -13.79 -3.20 6.51
C VAL A 133 -12.41 -3.14 5.86
N THR A 134 -11.79 -1.96 5.81
CA THR A 134 -10.46 -1.77 5.22
C THR A 134 -9.39 -2.55 5.99
N THR A 135 -9.40 -2.53 7.32
CA THR A 135 -8.45 -3.27 8.15
C THR A 135 -8.60 -4.79 7.98
N VAL A 136 -9.84 -5.31 8.01
CA VAL A 136 -10.09 -6.74 7.78
C VAL A 136 -9.58 -7.15 6.40
N PHE A 137 -9.82 -6.31 5.38
CA PHE A 137 -9.36 -6.59 4.03
C PHE A 137 -7.84 -6.55 3.90
N ASP A 138 -7.17 -5.62 4.59
CA ASP A 138 -5.70 -5.55 4.62
C ASP A 138 -5.07 -6.82 5.24
N ASP A 139 -5.73 -7.39 6.26
CA ASP A 139 -5.33 -8.68 6.84
C ASP A 139 -5.58 -9.88 5.90
N VAL A 140 -6.68 -9.86 5.14
CA VAL A 140 -6.92 -10.86 4.08
C VAL A 140 -5.87 -10.72 2.98
N TYR A 141 -5.57 -9.50 2.53
CA TYR A 141 -4.54 -9.23 1.54
C TYR A 141 -3.17 -9.74 2.00
N LYS A 142 -2.77 -9.44 3.25
CA LYS A 142 -1.52 -9.96 3.83
C LYS A 142 -1.49 -11.50 3.86
N ARG A 143 -2.61 -12.15 4.20
CA ARG A 143 -2.71 -13.62 4.16
C ARG A 143 -2.55 -14.18 2.75
N VAL A 144 -3.23 -13.58 1.78
CA VAL A 144 -3.13 -13.97 0.36
C VAL A 144 -1.70 -13.76 -0.14
N CYS A 145 -1.07 -12.62 0.15
CA CYS A 145 0.32 -12.35 -0.20
C CYS A 145 1.30 -13.35 0.41
N ARG A 146 1.12 -13.71 1.70
CA ARG A 146 1.93 -14.78 2.33
C ARG A 146 1.72 -16.12 1.65
N TRP A 147 0.48 -16.51 1.39
CA TRP A 147 0.17 -17.76 0.69
C TRP A 147 0.77 -17.81 -0.73
N LEU A 148 0.72 -16.69 -1.47
CA LEU A 148 1.34 -16.58 -2.78
C LEU A 148 2.86 -16.63 -2.73
N THR A 149 3.45 -16.04 -1.68
CA THR A 149 4.91 -16.06 -1.48
C THR A 149 5.41 -17.45 -1.07
N ASP A 150 4.61 -18.22 -0.34
CA ASP A 150 4.94 -19.61 0.02
C ASP A 150 4.72 -20.58 -1.15
N LYS A 151 3.81 -20.27 -2.08
CA LYS A 151 3.52 -21.11 -3.26
C LYS A 151 4.40 -20.82 -4.49
N GLY A 152 4.90 -19.60 -4.63
CA GLY A 152 5.73 -19.17 -5.77
C GLY A 152 7.21 -19.27 -5.48
#